data_AF-I0GQ79-F1
#
_entry.id   AF-I0GQ79-F1
#
_cell.length_a   1.000
_cell.length_b   1.000
_cell.length_c   1.000
_cell.angle_alpha   90.00
_cell.angle_beta   90.00
_cell.angle_gamma   90.00
#
_symmetry.space_group_name_H-M   'P 1'
#
loop_
_entity.id
_entity.type
_entity.pdbx_description
1 polymer ?
#
loop_
_entity_poly.entity_id
_entity_poly.type
_entity_poly.pdbx_seq_one_letter_code
_entity_poly.pdbx_strand_id
1 'polypeptide(L)'
;MKKIAAGLLILATVVMILCSAGLSFEQGAWLDGREPGHVYVDTLGTPDEEVLANVKQTAEFFPQFMAEKFQLKLERPIDIYVGADRGKYEELLRERMHVSPETVKEKAQYTSGQSSGSKAMCVINGDKNNLKQNNNRYSTTAHELFHQMQHELSQGKSSYENTPYWLEEGSADYAGAVVSEAMGSGSVEKWYLDAKFALQYARNPAAVDQLQQTTEDGRMQLLSGRTKSYDLSDVMTYYLLQQYGAGQPMQKLGEFFRNLADDKAETAFAKTFGLEMTDFLQEFSGWWQVECSHPARFHTIIRDNVDKTAVNQFMGQLERAESWLKRNSGNSLKGEYQLVFVGTAEDFAAAEMEYGYISAAEAKSIAAGSVWAENNSTLFINVPQVTDPVQSMFVSAAMLNRLYIVQQLASDDGNEMAWLIRGASYVAGVARLAESDQGDIAAYQRYWRKKLRESQPLPTLDKLATGRALRDAGKTYDSERISNLCEYAAAELVQRYGWRGIYSWLAAARQSGDGKKAFNQVFGITVTDFAAQVHMLIY
;
A
#
# COMPACT_ATOMS: atom_id res chain seq x y z
N MET A 1 72.03 -14.37 22.98
CA MET A 1 71.03 -13.98 24.00
C MET A 1 70.39 -12.59 23.77
N LYS A 2 71.12 -11.55 23.33
CA LYS A 2 70.52 -10.20 23.15
C LYS A 2 69.49 -10.05 22.02
N LYS A 3 69.50 -10.91 20.99
CA LYS A 3 68.53 -10.84 19.86
C LYS A 3 67.18 -11.49 20.15
N ILE A 4 67.10 -12.42 21.10
CA ILE A 4 65.86 -13.10 21.49
C ILE A 4 65.04 -12.22 22.45
N ALA A 5 65.72 -11.49 23.33
CA ALA A 5 65.07 -10.53 24.25
C ALA A 5 64.40 -9.36 23.51
N ALA A 6 65.00 -8.86 22.41
CA ALA A 6 64.41 -7.80 21.60
C ALA A 6 63.16 -8.27 20.82
N GLY A 7 63.15 -9.51 20.33
CA GLY A 7 62.00 -10.09 19.64
C GLY A 7 60.78 -10.30 20.56
N LEU A 8 61.02 -10.74 21.80
CA LEU A 8 59.96 -10.93 22.80
C LEU A 8 59.37 -9.59 23.29
N LEU A 9 60.18 -8.53 23.37
CA LEU A 9 59.70 -7.20 23.75
C LEU A 9 58.78 -6.60 22.67
N ILE A 10 59.14 -6.78 21.39
CA ILE A 10 58.32 -6.30 20.27
C ILE A 10 57.00 -7.08 20.18
N LEU A 11 57.02 -8.40 20.40
CA LEU A 11 55.81 -9.22 20.40
C LEU A 11 54.86 -8.84 21.55
N ALA A 12 55.39 -8.55 22.74
CA ALA A 12 54.58 -8.09 23.88
C ALA A 12 53.95 -6.71 23.63
N THR A 13 54.66 -5.79 22.98
CA THR A 13 54.13 -4.47 22.61
C THR A 13 53.07 -4.56 21.53
N VAL A 14 53.24 -5.44 20.53
CA VAL A 14 52.23 -5.66 19.48
C VAL A 14 50.97 -6.33 20.04
N VAL A 15 51.11 -7.28 20.97
CA VAL A 15 49.95 -7.91 21.65
C VAL A 15 49.24 -6.90 22.56
N MET A 16 49.96 -6.03 23.28
CA MET A 16 49.32 -4.95 24.06
C MET A 16 48.61 -3.92 23.19
N ILE A 17 49.16 -3.57 22.02
CA ILE A 17 48.52 -2.64 21.07
C ILE A 17 47.30 -3.29 20.41
N LEU A 18 47.32 -4.59 20.13
CA LEU A 18 46.17 -5.31 19.59
C LEU A 18 45.07 -5.55 20.65
N CYS A 19 45.43 -5.79 21.91
CA CYS A 19 44.46 -5.88 23.01
C CYS A 19 43.87 -4.50 23.34
N SER A 20 44.64 -3.41 23.27
CA SER A 20 44.09 -2.06 23.45
C SER A 20 43.28 -1.60 22.25
N ALA A 21 43.62 -1.96 21.00
CA ALA A 21 42.80 -1.67 19.83
C ALA A 21 41.47 -2.47 19.82
N GLY A 22 41.46 -3.71 20.31
CA GLY A 22 40.25 -4.52 20.48
C GLY A 22 39.32 -4.00 21.60
N LEU A 23 39.90 -3.52 22.71
CA LEU A 23 39.13 -2.90 23.81
C LEU A 23 38.69 -1.46 23.52
N SER A 24 39.39 -0.75 22.61
CA SER A 24 39.04 0.64 22.24
C SER A 24 37.85 0.74 21.26
N PHE A 25 37.52 -0.35 20.56
CA PHE A 25 36.35 -0.37 19.67
C PHE A 25 35.03 -0.59 20.43
N GLU A 26 35.04 -1.27 21.58
CA GLU A 26 33.85 -1.40 22.44
C GLU A 26 33.63 -0.21 23.39
N GLN A 27 34.67 0.59 23.69
CA GLN A 27 34.55 1.76 24.58
C GLN A 27 34.32 3.10 23.86
N GLY A 28 34.41 3.13 22.51
CA GLY A 28 34.24 4.36 21.73
C GLY A 28 32.82 4.94 21.70
N ALA A 29 31.80 4.16 22.04
CA ALA A 29 30.41 4.62 22.10
C ALA A 29 30.03 5.34 23.40
N TRP A 30 30.90 5.32 24.42
CA TRP A 30 30.64 5.93 25.75
C TRP A 30 31.17 7.37 25.89
N LEU A 31 31.67 7.99 24.81
CA LEU A 31 32.45 9.23 24.87
C LEU A 31 31.77 10.49 24.31
N ASP A 32 30.54 10.43 23.79
CA ASP A 32 29.81 11.62 23.31
C ASP A 32 28.86 12.25 24.34
N GLY A 33 28.67 11.61 25.50
CA GLY A 33 27.79 12.06 26.57
C GLY A 33 26.30 11.84 26.31
N ARG A 34 25.93 11.11 25.24
CA ARG A 34 24.54 10.78 24.91
C ARG A 34 24.06 9.56 25.71
N GLU A 35 22.76 9.53 25.98
CA GLU A 35 22.14 8.49 26.79
C GLU A 35 21.96 7.20 25.97
N PRO A 36 22.44 6.04 26.47
CA PRO A 36 22.21 4.75 25.83
C PRO A 36 20.72 4.49 25.59
N GLY A 37 20.39 3.99 24.40
CA GLY A 37 19.00 3.70 24.00
C GLY A 37 18.10 4.92 23.78
N HIS A 38 18.64 6.14 23.84
CA HIS A 38 17.89 7.36 23.53
C HIS A 38 17.84 7.62 22.01
N VAL A 39 16.72 8.17 21.54
CA VAL A 39 16.54 8.54 20.12
C VAL A 39 16.43 10.06 20.01
N TYR A 40 17.44 10.69 19.41
CA TYR A 40 17.51 12.12 19.20
C TYR A 40 16.86 12.50 17.86
N VAL A 41 16.14 13.62 17.81
CA VAL A 41 15.49 14.10 16.58
C VAL A 41 15.96 15.50 16.22
N ASP A 42 16.62 15.61 15.08
CA ASP A 42 17.11 16.85 14.47
C ASP A 42 16.42 17.10 13.12
N THR A 43 16.53 18.33 12.61
CA THR A 43 15.94 18.71 11.32
C THR A 43 16.94 19.37 10.38
N LEU A 44 16.67 19.24 9.08
CA LEU A 44 17.31 20.05 8.05
C LEU A 44 16.26 20.85 7.28
N GLY A 45 16.25 22.17 7.50
CA GLY A 45 15.17 23.05 7.08
C GLY A 45 14.02 23.08 8.09
N THR A 46 12.83 23.48 7.62
CA THR A 46 11.59 23.54 8.42
C THR A 46 10.58 22.51 7.87
N PRO A 47 10.57 21.27 8.38
CA PRO A 47 9.54 20.30 8.04
C PRO A 47 8.14 20.75 8.46
N ASP A 48 7.13 20.12 7.90
CA ASP A 48 5.75 20.25 8.36
C ASP A 48 5.65 19.95 9.88
N GLU A 49 4.93 20.81 10.61
CA GLU A 49 4.86 20.75 12.07
C GLU A 49 4.24 19.44 12.57
N GLU A 50 3.24 18.92 11.85
CA GLU A 50 2.54 17.70 12.21
C GLU A 50 3.44 16.47 12.00
N VAL A 51 4.17 16.46 10.88
CA VAL A 51 5.18 15.42 10.58
C VAL A 51 6.27 15.40 11.66
N LEU A 52 6.85 16.55 11.98
CA LEU A 52 7.91 16.64 12.99
C LEU A 52 7.40 16.21 14.38
N ALA A 53 6.18 16.60 14.75
CA ALA A 53 5.57 16.20 16.01
C ALA A 53 5.40 14.67 16.10
N ASN A 54 4.90 14.02 15.04
CA ASN A 54 4.72 12.57 15.04
C ASN A 54 6.06 11.81 15.04
N VAL A 55 7.09 12.31 14.34
CA VAL A 55 8.45 11.72 14.39
C VAL A 55 8.98 11.77 15.82
N LYS A 56 8.90 12.92 16.49
CA LYS A 56 9.35 13.07 17.89
C LYS A 56 8.59 12.15 18.84
N GLN A 57 7.27 12.11 18.71
CA GLN A 57 6.44 11.23 19.53
C GLN A 57 6.80 9.75 19.33
N THR A 58 7.08 9.33 18.08
CA THR A 58 7.53 7.96 17.80
C THR A 58 8.91 7.69 18.39
N ALA A 59 9.86 8.63 18.24
CA ALA A 59 11.21 8.51 18.79
C ALA A 59 11.21 8.35 20.32
N GLU A 60 10.34 9.08 21.02
CA GLU A 60 10.17 8.96 22.47
C GLU A 60 9.48 7.64 22.88
N PHE A 61 8.45 7.22 22.14
CA PHE A 61 7.65 6.04 22.46
C PHE A 61 8.36 4.72 22.15
N PHE A 62 9.11 4.67 21.05
CA PHE A 62 9.63 3.44 20.46
C PHE A 62 10.53 2.64 21.41
N PRO A 63 11.57 3.20 22.07
CA PRO A 63 12.47 2.41 22.90
C PRO A 63 11.76 1.69 24.05
N GLN A 64 10.83 2.37 24.72
CA GLN A 64 10.04 1.77 25.80
C GLN A 64 9.12 0.68 25.25
N PHE A 65 8.44 0.94 24.15
CA PHE A 65 7.54 -0.02 23.54
C PHE A 65 8.25 -1.31 23.11
N MET A 66 9.43 -1.19 22.51
CA MET A 66 10.26 -2.34 22.11
C MET A 66 10.70 -3.16 23.32
N ALA A 67 11.08 -2.50 24.43
CA ALA A 67 11.47 -3.17 25.65
C ALA A 67 10.29 -3.96 26.27
N GLU A 68 9.10 -3.38 26.26
CA GLU A 68 7.92 -3.99 26.88
C GLU A 68 7.29 -5.10 26.01
N LYS A 69 7.18 -4.89 24.70
CA LYS A 69 6.43 -5.79 23.81
C LYS A 69 7.30 -6.80 23.09
N PHE A 70 8.48 -6.40 22.62
CA PHE A 70 9.41 -7.30 21.94
C PHE A 70 10.46 -7.88 22.91
N GLN A 71 10.58 -7.36 24.13
CA GLN A 71 11.66 -7.71 25.05
C GLN A 71 13.05 -7.43 24.44
N LEU A 72 13.11 -6.31 23.71
CA LEU A 72 14.31 -5.80 23.04
C LEU A 72 14.64 -4.42 23.61
N LYS A 73 15.86 -4.26 24.11
CA LYS A 73 16.36 -2.96 24.54
C LYS A 73 17.26 -2.40 23.45
N LEU A 74 16.96 -1.18 23.02
CA LEU A 74 17.87 -0.40 22.20
C LEU A 74 19.05 0.02 23.09
N GLU A 75 20.27 -0.32 22.69
CA GLU A 75 21.46 -0.06 23.51
C GLU A 75 22.22 1.18 23.01
N ARG A 76 22.25 1.44 21.71
CA ARG A 76 22.97 2.62 21.18
C ARG A 76 22.04 3.83 21.08
N PRO A 77 22.57 5.04 21.31
CA PRO A 77 21.85 6.26 20.95
C PRO A 77 21.68 6.34 19.43
N ILE A 78 20.49 6.74 18.96
CA ILE A 78 20.18 6.87 17.53
C ILE A 78 19.86 8.33 17.20
N ASP A 79 20.40 8.84 16.09
CA ASP A 79 20.01 10.14 15.53
C ASP A 79 18.99 9.99 14.40
N ILE A 80 17.84 10.68 14.49
CA ILE A 80 16.91 10.86 13.38
C ILE A 80 17.06 12.27 12.83
N TYR A 81 17.29 12.39 11.52
CA TYR A 81 17.26 13.68 10.82
C TYR A 81 16.04 13.79 9.89
N VAL A 82 15.18 14.78 10.11
CA VAL A 82 14.01 15.06 9.26
C VAL A 82 14.34 16.15 8.25
N GLY A 83 14.38 15.80 6.97
CA GLY A 83 14.51 16.77 5.87
C GLY A 83 13.17 17.46 5.62
N ALA A 84 13.18 18.78 5.46
CA ALA A 84 11.95 19.55 5.24
C ALA A 84 11.21 19.22 3.94
N ASP A 85 11.97 18.87 2.89
CA ASP A 85 11.48 18.52 1.57
C ASP A 85 12.40 17.47 0.92
N ARG A 86 12.06 17.03 -0.29
CA ARG A 86 12.89 16.08 -1.05
C ARG A 86 14.33 16.58 -1.27
N GLY A 87 14.52 17.87 -1.51
CA GLY A 87 15.86 18.43 -1.72
C GLY A 87 16.72 18.36 -0.46
N LYS A 88 16.13 18.66 0.71
CA LYS A 88 16.81 18.49 2.01
C LYS A 88 17.02 17.04 2.38
N TYR A 89 16.10 16.16 2.01
CA TYR A 89 16.30 14.72 2.15
C TYR A 89 17.48 14.22 1.30
N GLU A 90 17.59 14.65 0.03
CA GLU A 90 18.75 14.37 -0.83
C GLU A 90 20.07 14.88 -0.22
N GLU A 91 20.06 16.07 0.38
CA GLU A 91 21.21 16.64 1.10
C GLU A 91 21.64 15.77 2.28
N LEU A 92 20.69 15.33 3.12
CA LEU A 92 20.96 14.43 4.24
C LEU A 92 21.50 13.07 3.78
N LEU A 93 20.92 12.47 2.74
CA LEU A 93 21.39 11.21 2.18
C LEU A 93 22.84 11.32 1.70
N ARG A 94 23.19 12.42 1.01
CA ARG A 94 24.56 12.64 0.53
C ARG A 94 25.53 12.93 1.68
N GLU A 95 25.20 13.88 2.55
CA GLU A 95 26.16 14.46 3.50
C GLU A 95 26.27 13.66 4.79
N ARG A 96 25.17 13.06 5.26
CA ARG A 96 25.14 12.26 6.49
C ARG A 96 25.19 10.77 6.20
N MET A 97 24.44 10.30 5.20
CA MET A 97 24.44 8.86 4.85
C MET A 97 25.55 8.46 3.87
N HIS A 98 26.26 9.41 3.24
CA HIS A 98 27.31 9.16 2.24
C HIS A 98 26.79 8.33 1.05
N VAL A 99 25.51 8.49 0.71
CA VAL A 99 24.94 7.91 -0.50
C VAL A 99 25.62 8.55 -1.71
N SER A 100 25.94 7.72 -2.71
CA SER A 100 26.70 8.15 -3.87
C SER A 100 25.91 9.18 -4.70
N PRO A 101 26.59 10.16 -5.35
CA PRO A 101 25.93 11.14 -6.21
C PRO A 101 25.11 10.53 -7.35
N GLU A 102 25.49 9.33 -7.80
CA GLU A 102 24.84 8.61 -8.88
C GLU A 102 23.47 8.06 -8.46
N THR A 103 23.32 7.65 -7.19
CA THR A 103 22.11 6.95 -6.69
C THR A 103 21.23 7.80 -5.78
N VAL A 104 21.75 8.90 -5.23
CA VAL A 104 21.03 9.72 -4.23
C VAL A 104 19.69 10.24 -4.71
N LYS A 105 19.61 10.71 -5.97
CA LYS A 105 18.35 11.24 -6.53
C LYS A 105 17.31 10.16 -6.71
N GLU A 106 17.74 8.97 -7.08
CA GLU A 106 16.87 7.82 -7.30
C GLU A 106 16.34 7.30 -5.96
N LYS A 107 17.23 7.11 -4.98
CA LYS A 107 16.83 6.75 -3.60
C LYS A 107 15.84 7.78 -3.04
N ALA A 108 16.14 9.07 -3.14
CA ALA A 108 15.25 10.12 -2.66
C ALA A 108 13.89 10.17 -3.37
N GLN A 109 13.83 9.72 -4.62
CA GLN A 109 12.57 9.61 -5.36
C GLN A 109 11.66 8.54 -4.78
N TYR A 110 12.23 7.37 -4.44
CA TYR A 110 11.46 6.17 -4.14
C TYR A 110 11.28 5.96 -2.64
N THR A 111 12.26 6.28 -1.80
CA THR A 111 12.16 6.05 -0.36
C THR A 111 11.53 7.23 0.39
N SER A 112 11.00 6.92 1.58
CA SER A 112 10.40 7.88 2.52
C SER A 112 11.28 8.08 3.75
N GLY A 113 12.12 7.09 4.06
CA GLY A 113 13.22 7.16 4.99
C GLY A 113 14.39 6.31 4.51
N GLN A 114 15.49 6.38 5.26
CA GLN A 114 16.63 5.50 5.11
C GLN A 114 17.34 5.36 6.46
N SER A 115 17.59 4.11 6.85
CA SER A 115 18.38 3.77 8.02
C SER A 115 19.84 3.45 7.65
N SER A 116 20.77 3.80 8.53
CA SER A 116 22.17 3.36 8.48
C SER A 116 22.59 2.86 9.86
N GLY A 117 22.59 1.53 10.02
CA GLY A 117 22.90 0.90 11.29
C GLY A 117 24.32 1.21 11.81
N SER A 118 25.30 1.24 10.91
CA SER A 118 26.71 1.50 11.28
C SER A 118 26.95 2.94 11.75
N LYS A 119 26.07 3.86 11.36
CA LYS A 119 26.10 5.27 11.76
C LYS A 119 25.16 5.58 12.91
N ALA A 120 24.41 4.59 13.41
CA ALA A 120 23.38 4.78 14.42
C ALA A 120 22.40 5.92 14.06
N MET A 121 21.93 5.92 12.81
CA MET A 121 21.22 7.06 12.25
C MET A 121 20.08 6.66 11.30
N CYS A 122 19.02 7.45 11.30
CA CYS A 122 17.93 7.42 10.33
C CYS A 122 17.76 8.81 9.69
N VAL A 123 17.34 8.86 8.43
CA VAL A 123 16.91 10.10 7.75
C VAL A 123 15.49 9.92 7.24
N ILE A 124 14.65 10.95 7.39
CA ILE A 124 13.23 10.94 7.00
C ILE A 124 12.96 12.08 6.00
N ASN A 125 12.20 11.78 4.95
CA ASN A 125 11.75 12.77 3.96
C ASN A 125 10.42 13.41 4.37
N GLY A 126 10.47 14.58 5.02
CA GLY A 126 9.32 15.24 5.63
C GLY A 126 8.19 15.72 4.69
N ASP A 127 8.41 15.79 3.37
CA ASP A 127 7.36 16.15 2.38
C ASP A 127 6.96 14.97 1.48
N LYS A 128 7.37 13.74 1.80
CA LYS A 128 6.96 12.59 1.01
C LYS A 128 5.44 12.41 1.10
N ASN A 129 4.80 12.19 -0.05
CA ASN A 129 3.34 12.07 -0.12
C ASN A 129 2.75 10.97 0.78
N ASN A 130 3.48 9.88 1.07
CA ASN A 130 2.99 8.85 1.98
C ASN A 130 2.87 9.38 3.42
N LEU A 131 3.75 10.28 3.86
CA LEU A 131 3.72 10.92 5.18
C LEU A 131 2.60 11.96 5.33
N LYS A 132 1.78 12.18 4.29
CA LYS A 132 0.58 13.03 4.38
C LYS A 132 -0.61 12.29 5.01
N GLN A 133 -0.53 10.97 5.15
CA GLN A 133 -1.49 10.16 5.91
C GLN A 133 -0.95 9.88 7.32
N ASN A 134 -1.82 9.97 8.33
CA ASN A 134 -1.42 9.90 9.74
C ASN A 134 -0.80 8.56 10.13
N ASN A 135 -1.37 7.44 9.65
CA ASN A 135 -0.87 6.09 9.89
C ASN A 135 0.59 5.90 9.45
N ASN A 136 0.97 6.50 8.32
CA ASN A 136 2.26 6.33 7.69
C ASN A 136 3.39 7.08 8.40
N ARG A 137 3.09 8.13 9.18
CA ARG A 137 4.11 8.92 9.89
C ARG A 137 4.73 8.15 11.06
N TYR A 138 3.88 7.53 11.87
CA TYR A 138 4.33 6.68 12.98
C TYR A 138 4.99 5.40 12.45
N SER A 139 4.35 4.71 11.49
CA SER A 139 4.88 3.46 10.96
C SER A 139 6.21 3.64 10.23
N THR A 140 6.39 4.69 9.41
CA THR A 140 7.67 4.94 8.70
C THR A 140 8.79 5.20 9.71
N THR A 141 8.56 6.02 10.74
CA THR A 141 9.61 6.32 11.73
C THR A 141 9.99 5.06 12.52
N ALA A 142 9.01 4.28 12.94
CA ALA A 142 9.23 3.02 13.64
C ALA A 142 9.89 1.95 12.75
N HIS A 143 9.56 1.89 11.46
CA HIS A 143 10.22 1.04 10.48
C HIS A 143 11.73 1.32 10.41
N GLU A 144 12.12 2.59 10.23
CA GLU A 144 13.54 2.97 10.14
C GLU A 144 14.31 2.72 11.44
N LEU A 145 13.65 2.93 12.59
CA LEU A 145 14.20 2.60 13.90
C LEU A 145 14.31 1.09 14.11
N PHE A 146 13.40 0.28 13.55
CA PHE A 146 13.50 -1.17 13.64
C PHE A 146 14.73 -1.69 12.90
N HIS A 147 15.10 -1.10 11.75
CA HIS A 147 16.38 -1.41 11.09
C HIS A 147 17.61 -1.16 11.99
N GLN A 148 17.56 -0.16 12.89
CA GLN A 148 18.64 0.05 13.86
C GLN A 148 18.75 -1.11 14.85
N MET A 149 17.63 -1.63 15.34
CA MET A 149 17.64 -2.82 16.20
C MET A 149 18.02 -4.09 15.45
N GLN A 150 17.57 -4.28 14.21
CA GLN A 150 18.03 -5.39 13.37
C GLN A 150 19.56 -5.37 13.26
N HIS A 151 20.15 -4.20 13.03
CA HIS A 151 21.59 -4.02 12.99
C HIS A 151 22.27 -4.25 14.35
N GLU A 152 21.70 -3.82 15.47
CA GLU A 152 22.20 -4.10 16.83
C GLU A 152 22.20 -5.60 17.14
N LEU A 153 21.04 -6.24 17.00
CA LEU A 153 20.84 -7.63 17.38
C LEU A 153 21.69 -8.59 16.55
N SER A 154 21.89 -8.27 15.27
CA SER A 154 22.72 -9.05 14.36
C SER A 154 24.21 -8.71 14.42
N GLN A 155 24.64 -7.81 15.30
CA GLN A 155 26.03 -7.32 15.37
C GLN A 155 26.55 -6.83 14.01
N GLY A 156 25.68 -6.16 13.27
CA GLY A 156 25.98 -5.62 11.95
C GLY A 156 25.90 -6.59 10.77
N LYS A 157 25.50 -7.85 11.00
CA LYS A 157 25.28 -8.82 9.93
C LYS A 157 23.98 -8.60 9.16
N SER A 158 23.00 -7.87 9.71
CA SER A 158 21.84 -7.43 8.93
C SER A 158 22.30 -6.47 7.84
N SER A 159 22.29 -6.95 6.60
CA SER A 159 22.68 -6.22 5.40
C SER A 159 22.04 -6.84 4.18
N TYR A 160 22.09 -6.11 3.07
CA TYR A 160 21.55 -6.49 1.75
C TYR A 160 21.81 -7.96 1.36
N GLU A 161 23.03 -8.47 1.59
CA GLU A 161 23.46 -9.78 1.12
C GLU A 161 23.29 -10.90 2.15
N ASN A 162 23.15 -10.55 3.43
CA ASN A 162 23.19 -11.51 4.54
C ASN A 162 21.83 -11.80 5.16
N THR A 163 20.81 -10.99 4.84
CA THR A 163 19.43 -11.16 5.32
C THR A 163 18.48 -11.25 4.14
N PRO A 164 17.47 -12.15 4.16
CA PRO A 164 16.47 -12.17 3.13
C PRO A 164 15.76 -10.82 3.05
N TYR A 165 15.72 -10.20 1.88
CA TYR A 165 15.11 -8.87 1.69
C TYR A 165 13.67 -8.83 2.22
N TRP A 166 12.89 -9.89 1.95
CA TRP A 166 11.51 -9.96 2.42
C TRP A 166 11.37 -9.93 3.94
N LEU A 167 12.32 -10.53 4.67
CA LEU A 167 12.26 -10.60 6.12
C LEU A 167 12.86 -9.35 6.76
N GLU A 168 13.85 -8.73 6.13
CA GLU A 168 14.41 -7.44 6.58
C GLU A 168 13.36 -6.32 6.51
N GLU A 169 12.80 -6.05 5.34
CA GLU A 169 11.81 -4.97 5.20
C GLU A 169 10.47 -5.35 5.81
N GLY A 170 9.98 -6.57 5.53
CA GLY A 170 8.65 -6.99 6.02
C GLY A 170 8.58 -7.05 7.55
N SER A 171 9.69 -7.32 8.25
CA SER A 171 9.72 -7.23 9.72
C SER A 171 9.81 -5.79 10.23
N ALA A 172 10.47 -4.90 9.49
CA ALA A 172 10.47 -3.47 9.80
C ALA A 172 9.09 -2.85 9.59
N ASP A 173 8.39 -3.19 8.51
CA ASP A 173 7.01 -2.78 8.26
C ASP A 173 6.04 -3.38 9.28
N TYR A 174 6.20 -4.65 9.65
CA TYR A 174 5.42 -5.25 10.73
C TYR A 174 5.62 -4.51 12.05
N ALA A 175 6.86 -4.21 12.44
CA ALA A 175 7.14 -3.43 13.64
C ALA A 175 6.54 -2.02 13.56
N GLY A 176 6.64 -1.38 12.40
CA GLY A 176 6.00 -0.09 12.13
C GLY A 176 4.48 -0.13 12.28
N ALA A 177 3.83 -1.17 11.77
CA ALA A 177 2.39 -1.38 11.89
C ALA A 177 1.97 -1.61 13.36
N VAL A 178 2.73 -2.42 14.11
CA VAL A 178 2.46 -2.69 15.53
C VAL A 178 2.63 -1.43 16.39
N VAL A 179 3.65 -0.60 16.12
CA VAL A 179 3.83 0.69 16.81
C VAL A 179 2.69 1.64 16.45
N SER A 180 2.34 1.74 15.17
CA SER A 180 1.22 2.57 14.70
C SER A 180 -0.11 2.17 15.36
N GLU A 181 -0.36 0.86 15.53
CA GLU A 181 -1.52 0.36 16.27
C GLU A 181 -1.49 0.76 17.75
N ALA A 182 -0.35 0.61 18.42
CA ALA A 182 -0.19 1.00 19.82
C ALA A 182 -0.34 2.52 20.04
N MET A 183 -0.04 3.32 19.02
CA MET A 183 -0.22 4.77 19.02
C MET A 183 -1.62 5.20 18.53
N GLY A 184 -2.50 4.26 18.18
CA GLY A 184 -3.89 4.52 17.79
C GLY A 184 -4.06 5.10 16.38
N SER A 185 -3.06 4.93 15.50
CA SER A 185 -3.05 5.49 14.14
C SER A 185 -3.19 4.46 13.03
N GLY A 186 -3.36 3.18 13.34
CA GLY A 186 -3.43 2.09 12.38
C GLY A 186 -3.89 0.80 13.05
N SER A 187 -4.03 -0.27 12.27
CA SER A 187 -4.03 -1.64 12.80
C SER A 187 -3.13 -2.52 11.95
N VAL A 188 -2.55 -3.54 12.58
CA VAL A 188 -1.74 -4.55 11.88
C VAL A 188 -2.60 -5.30 10.86
N GLU A 189 -3.87 -5.57 11.18
CA GLU A 189 -4.80 -6.23 10.27
C GLU A 189 -5.04 -5.39 9.01
N LYS A 190 -5.31 -4.08 9.14
CA LYS A 190 -5.50 -3.20 7.98
C LYS A 190 -4.24 -3.09 7.12
N TRP A 191 -3.06 -2.93 7.74
CA TRP A 191 -1.78 -2.91 7.01
C TRP A 191 -1.61 -4.18 6.17
N TYR A 192 -1.83 -5.35 6.79
CA TYR A 192 -1.74 -6.64 6.10
C TYR A 192 -2.75 -6.75 4.94
N LEU A 193 -4.02 -6.39 5.18
CA LEU A 193 -5.06 -6.46 4.16
C LEU A 193 -4.78 -5.50 3.01
N ASP A 194 -4.21 -4.32 3.28
CA ASP A 194 -3.81 -3.37 2.25
C ASP A 194 -2.61 -3.85 1.42
N ALA A 195 -1.60 -4.46 2.04
CA ALA A 195 -0.50 -5.08 1.32
C ALA A 195 -0.99 -6.24 0.43
N LYS A 196 -1.85 -7.10 0.98
CA LYS A 196 -2.51 -8.19 0.23
C LYS A 196 -3.34 -7.64 -0.93
N PHE A 197 -4.10 -6.58 -0.69
CA PHE A 197 -4.85 -5.86 -1.72
C PHE A 197 -3.87 -5.40 -2.81
N ALA A 198 -2.93 -4.51 -2.49
CA ALA A 198 -1.98 -3.93 -3.45
C ALA A 198 -1.24 -4.99 -4.28
N LEU A 199 -0.83 -6.10 -3.66
CA LEU A 199 -0.13 -7.19 -4.35
C LEU A 199 -1.03 -7.95 -5.34
N GLN A 200 -2.29 -8.23 -4.98
CA GLN A 200 -3.26 -8.88 -5.90
C GLN A 200 -3.59 -7.99 -7.11
N TYR A 201 -3.56 -6.67 -6.92
CA TYR A 201 -3.80 -5.69 -7.97
C TYR A 201 -2.54 -5.26 -8.70
N ALA A 202 -1.38 -5.79 -8.35
CA ALA A 202 -0.12 -5.37 -8.95
C ALA A 202 -0.05 -5.76 -10.43
N ARG A 203 0.42 -4.82 -11.27
CA ARG A 203 0.81 -5.16 -12.64
C ARG A 203 2.17 -5.88 -12.64
N ASN A 204 3.05 -5.47 -11.73
CA ASN A 204 4.38 -6.00 -11.56
C ASN A 204 4.56 -6.46 -10.09
N PRO A 205 3.91 -7.56 -9.67
CA PRO A 205 4.18 -8.16 -8.37
C PRO A 205 5.61 -8.72 -8.34
N ALA A 206 6.28 -8.62 -7.18
CA ALA A 206 7.52 -9.36 -6.98
C ALA A 206 7.27 -10.88 -7.01
N ALA A 207 8.31 -11.64 -7.32
CA ALA A 207 8.34 -13.08 -7.11
C ALA A 207 9.16 -13.42 -5.85
N VAL A 208 8.81 -14.53 -5.19
CA VAL A 208 9.40 -14.94 -3.91
C VAL A 208 10.93 -15.13 -4.01
N ASP A 209 11.41 -15.68 -5.13
CA ASP A 209 12.83 -15.88 -5.42
C ASP A 209 13.61 -14.57 -5.57
N GLN A 210 12.96 -13.50 -6.02
CA GLN A 210 13.56 -12.16 -6.15
C GLN A 210 13.85 -11.50 -4.80
N LEU A 211 13.20 -11.95 -3.71
CA LEU A 211 13.29 -11.32 -2.39
C LEU A 211 14.17 -12.09 -1.39
N GLN A 212 14.95 -13.06 -1.85
CA GLN A 212 15.90 -13.79 -1.00
C GLN A 212 17.14 -12.92 -0.75
N GLN A 213 18.25 -13.14 -1.44
CA GLN A 213 19.43 -12.27 -1.30
C GLN A 213 19.45 -11.25 -2.43
N THR A 214 19.40 -9.96 -2.07
CA THR A 214 19.40 -8.85 -3.03
C THR A 214 20.62 -7.98 -2.80
N THR A 215 21.38 -7.68 -3.85
CA THR A 215 22.37 -6.59 -3.77
C THR A 215 21.66 -5.23 -3.65
N GLU A 216 22.39 -4.19 -3.28
CA GLU A 216 21.85 -2.82 -3.28
C GLU A 216 21.29 -2.44 -4.67
N ASP A 217 22.04 -2.74 -5.74
CA ASP A 217 21.59 -2.54 -7.12
C ASP A 217 20.30 -3.33 -7.43
N GLY A 218 20.19 -4.57 -6.93
CA GLY A 218 19.00 -5.39 -7.06
C GLY A 218 17.77 -4.75 -6.40
N ARG A 219 17.91 -4.20 -5.19
CA ARG A 219 16.82 -3.46 -4.53
C ARG A 219 16.44 -2.20 -5.30
N MET A 220 17.42 -1.46 -5.82
CA MET A 220 17.16 -0.28 -6.66
C MET A 220 16.42 -0.63 -7.94
N GLN A 221 16.72 -1.79 -8.56
CA GLN A 221 15.96 -2.29 -9.72
C GLN A 221 14.51 -2.62 -9.37
N LEU A 222 14.27 -3.24 -8.21
CA LEU A 222 12.90 -3.51 -7.74
C LEU A 222 12.13 -2.20 -7.50
N LEU A 223 12.76 -1.21 -6.87
CA LEU A 223 12.16 0.11 -6.61
C LEU A 223 11.88 0.89 -7.90
N SER A 224 12.87 1.03 -8.77
CA SER A 224 12.76 1.77 -10.04
C SER A 224 11.80 1.12 -11.04
N GLY A 225 11.76 -0.22 -11.04
CA GLY A 225 10.79 -1.02 -11.79
C GLY A 225 9.37 -0.97 -11.21
N ARG A 226 9.17 -0.29 -10.07
CA ARG A 226 7.90 -0.24 -9.31
C ARG A 226 7.35 -1.63 -9.03
N THR A 227 8.25 -2.58 -8.78
CA THR A 227 7.90 -3.93 -8.39
C THR A 227 7.33 -3.88 -6.98
N LYS A 228 6.16 -4.49 -6.75
CA LYS A 228 5.51 -4.57 -5.42
C LYS A 228 6.25 -5.54 -4.50
N SER A 229 7.47 -5.17 -4.14
CA SER A 229 8.38 -5.98 -3.33
C SER A 229 8.11 -5.82 -1.83
N TYR A 230 7.85 -4.61 -1.35
CA TYR A 230 7.39 -4.35 0.01
C TYR A 230 6.09 -5.09 0.32
N ASP A 231 5.07 -4.95 -0.54
CA ASP A 231 3.78 -5.61 -0.31
C ASP A 231 3.90 -7.15 -0.23
N LEU A 232 4.78 -7.76 -1.03
CA LEU A 232 5.07 -9.20 -0.91
C LEU A 232 5.83 -9.53 0.38
N SER A 233 6.78 -8.69 0.78
CA SER A 233 7.54 -8.83 2.03
C SER A 233 6.64 -8.79 3.26
N ASP A 234 5.67 -7.87 3.25
CA ASP A 234 4.65 -7.68 4.29
C ASP A 234 3.76 -8.92 4.40
N VAL A 235 3.22 -9.39 3.28
CA VAL A 235 2.36 -10.59 3.24
C VAL A 235 3.13 -11.84 3.66
N MET A 236 4.40 -12.00 3.25
CA MET A 236 5.27 -13.11 3.66
C MET A 236 5.55 -13.07 5.17
N THR A 237 5.92 -11.90 5.70
CA THR A 237 6.25 -11.74 7.11
C THR A 237 5.02 -11.94 7.99
N TYR A 238 3.88 -11.36 7.63
CA TYR A 238 2.64 -11.59 8.35
C TYR A 238 2.27 -13.08 8.34
N TYR A 239 2.34 -13.75 7.19
CA TYR A 239 2.07 -15.19 7.10
C TYR A 239 3.01 -16.01 7.99
N LEU A 240 4.32 -15.75 7.94
CA LEU A 240 5.32 -16.39 8.81
C LEU A 240 4.94 -16.26 10.28
N LEU A 241 4.63 -15.05 10.72
CA LEU A 241 4.37 -14.74 12.12
C LEU A 241 3.04 -15.31 12.60
N GLN A 242 2.02 -15.40 11.74
CA GLN A 242 0.75 -16.03 12.09
C GLN A 242 0.87 -17.56 12.22
N GLN A 243 1.64 -18.21 11.34
CA GLN A 243 1.77 -19.68 11.33
C GLN A 243 2.85 -20.17 12.31
N TYR A 244 3.99 -19.48 12.36
CA TYR A 244 5.21 -19.91 13.05
C TYR A 244 5.65 -18.97 14.18
N GLY A 245 4.90 -17.90 14.44
CA GLY A 245 5.18 -16.98 15.56
C GLY A 245 4.85 -17.56 16.94
N ALA A 246 4.13 -18.69 17.02
CA ALA A 246 3.76 -19.37 18.27
C ALA A 246 3.09 -18.45 19.32
N GLY A 247 2.29 -17.46 18.88
CA GLY A 247 1.67 -16.46 19.76
C GLY A 247 2.63 -15.39 20.30
N GLN A 248 3.91 -15.41 19.87
CA GLN A 248 4.97 -14.49 20.26
C GLN A 248 5.67 -13.87 19.03
N PRO A 249 4.93 -13.32 18.06
CA PRO A 249 5.50 -12.89 16.76
C PRO A 249 6.64 -11.87 16.91
N MET A 250 6.47 -10.91 17.82
CA MET A 250 7.47 -9.87 18.10
C MET A 250 8.78 -10.44 18.68
N GLN A 251 8.69 -11.41 19.59
CA GLN A 251 9.88 -12.03 20.20
C GLN A 251 10.64 -12.88 19.18
N LYS A 252 9.90 -13.60 18.31
CA LYS A 252 10.48 -14.40 17.23
C LYS A 252 11.31 -13.56 16.26
N LEU A 253 10.85 -12.36 15.90
CA LEU A 253 11.66 -11.45 15.08
C LEU A 253 12.97 -11.08 15.80
N GLY A 254 12.91 -10.73 17.08
CA GLY A 254 14.11 -10.45 17.88
C GLY A 254 15.07 -11.63 17.98
N GLU A 255 14.56 -12.83 18.19
CA GLU A 255 15.33 -14.08 18.22
C GLU A 255 16.04 -14.35 16.88
N PHE A 256 15.35 -14.14 15.76
CA PHE A 256 15.95 -14.32 14.44
C PHE A 256 17.18 -13.44 14.25
N PHE A 257 17.07 -12.14 14.52
CA PHE A 257 18.20 -11.22 14.33
C PHE A 257 19.33 -11.46 15.34
N ARG A 258 19.03 -11.92 16.57
CA ARG A 258 20.06 -12.38 17.51
C ARG A 258 20.80 -13.61 16.99
N ASN A 259 20.08 -14.62 16.50
CA ASN A 259 20.69 -15.82 15.93
C ASN A 259 21.52 -15.49 14.68
N LEU A 260 21.09 -14.49 13.89
CA LEU A 260 21.84 -14.00 12.73
C LEU A 260 23.22 -13.44 13.09
N ALA A 261 23.42 -12.96 14.33
CA ALA A 261 24.73 -12.49 14.79
C ALA A 261 25.79 -13.60 14.72
N ASP A 262 25.40 -14.86 14.93
CA ASP A 262 26.31 -16.00 14.95
C ASP A 262 26.19 -16.89 13.71
N ASP A 263 25.00 -16.99 13.13
CA ASP A 263 24.68 -17.92 12.05
C ASP A 263 24.51 -17.24 10.67
N LYS A 264 24.28 -18.07 9.64
CA LYS A 264 23.72 -17.62 8.35
C LYS A 264 22.21 -17.49 8.47
N ALA A 265 21.58 -16.68 7.60
CA ALA A 265 20.15 -16.44 7.59
C ALA A 265 19.31 -17.73 7.61
N GLU A 266 19.64 -18.73 6.79
CA GLU A 266 18.89 -19.98 6.70
C GLU A 266 18.92 -20.75 8.02
N THR A 267 20.09 -20.80 8.67
CA THR A 267 20.26 -21.47 9.96
C THR A 267 19.60 -20.69 11.10
N ALA A 268 19.72 -19.36 11.11
CA ALA A 268 19.03 -18.50 12.06
C ALA A 268 17.51 -18.63 11.93
N PHE A 269 17.00 -18.70 10.69
CA PHE A 269 15.60 -18.92 10.39
C PHE A 269 15.11 -20.27 10.94
N ALA A 270 15.81 -21.37 10.61
CA ALA A 270 15.45 -22.70 11.07
C ALA A 270 15.46 -22.83 12.59
N LYS A 271 16.47 -22.27 13.27
CA LYS A 271 16.53 -22.24 14.74
C LYS A 271 15.39 -21.46 15.37
N THR A 272 14.96 -20.36 14.73
CA THR A 272 13.97 -19.44 15.30
C THR A 272 12.55 -19.94 15.09
N PHE A 273 12.22 -20.35 13.86
CA PHE A 273 10.85 -20.68 13.44
C PHE A 273 10.58 -22.19 13.43
N GLY A 274 11.61 -23.03 13.58
CA GLY A 274 11.46 -24.49 13.67
C GLY A 274 11.18 -25.17 12.33
N LEU A 275 11.39 -24.49 11.20
CA LEU A 275 11.31 -25.05 9.85
C LEU A 275 12.41 -24.49 8.95
N GLU A 276 12.80 -25.24 7.93
CA GLU A 276 13.76 -24.78 6.93
C GLU A 276 13.17 -23.65 6.07
N MET A 277 13.98 -22.65 5.73
CA MET A 277 13.52 -21.49 4.95
C MET A 277 12.98 -21.91 3.57
N THR A 278 13.58 -22.91 2.92
CA THR A 278 13.09 -23.41 1.63
C THR A 278 11.69 -24.01 1.72
N ASP A 279 11.39 -24.71 2.82
CA ASP A 279 10.08 -25.32 3.05
C ASP A 279 9.03 -24.23 3.28
N PHE A 280 9.38 -23.20 4.05
CA PHE A 280 8.53 -22.02 4.23
C PHE A 280 8.21 -21.34 2.90
N LEU A 281 9.21 -21.07 2.05
CA LEU A 281 9.00 -20.37 0.78
C LEU A 281 8.12 -21.17 -0.18
N GLN A 282 8.26 -22.50 -0.19
CA GLN A 282 7.42 -23.39 -0.99
C GLN A 282 5.97 -23.40 -0.48
N GLU A 283 5.78 -23.52 0.84
CA GLU A 283 4.46 -23.47 1.48
C GLU A 283 3.78 -22.13 1.21
N PHE A 284 4.47 -21.02 1.45
CA PHE A 284 3.97 -19.68 1.20
C PHE A 284 3.58 -19.48 -0.26
N SER A 285 4.41 -19.93 -1.21
CA SER A 285 4.12 -19.81 -2.64
C SER A 285 2.85 -20.58 -3.03
N GLY A 286 2.67 -21.79 -2.48
CA GLY A 286 1.46 -22.59 -2.68
C GLY A 286 0.23 -21.91 -2.08
N TRP A 287 0.33 -21.42 -0.85
CA TRP A 287 -0.73 -20.66 -0.18
C TRP A 287 -1.10 -19.39 -0.96
N TRP A 288 -0.12 -18.62 -1.43
CA TRP A 288 -0.36 -17.37 -2.15
C TRP A 288 -1.07 -17.59 -3.48
N GLN A 289 -0.71 -18.65 -4.22
CA GLN A 289 -1.40 -19.04 -5.44
C GLN A 289 -2.88 -19.37 -5.18
N VAL A 290 -3.15 -20.08 -4.08
CA VAL A 290 -4.52 -20.37 -3.64
C VAL A 290 -5.25 -19.08 -3.31
N GLU A 291 -4.67 -18.20 -2.50
CA GLU A 291 -5.28 -16.91 -2.14
C GLU A 291 -5.61 -16.03 -3.35
N CYS A 292 -4.71 -15.96 -4.34
CA CYS A 292 -4.95 -15.21 -5.59
C CYS A 292 -6.10 -15.78 -6.43
N SER A 293 -6.42 -17.07 -6.26
CA SER A 293 -7.46 -17.76 -7.01
C SER A 293 -8.83 -17.72 -6.32
N HIS A 294 -8.90 -17.42 -5.02
CA HIS A 294 -10.14 -17.47 -4.26
C HIS A 294 -11.09 -16.30 -4.60
N PRO A 295 -12.41 -16.56 -4.76
CA PRO A 295 -13.41 -15.48 -4.85
C PRO A 295 -13.32 -14.51 -3.67
N ALA A 296 -13.76 -13.28 -3.91
CA ALA A 296 -13.73 -12.22 -2.91
C ALA A 296 -14.43 -12.63 -1.62
N ARG A 297 -13.82 -12.31 -0.48
CA ARG A 297 -14.42 -12.46 0.85
C ARG A 297 -14.72 -11.08 1.42
N PHE A 298 -15.91 -10.94 1.98
CA PHE A 298 -16.40 -9.70 2.54
C PHE A 298 -16.66 -9.87 4.04
N HIS A 299 -15.90 -9.15 4.85
CA HIS A 299 -16.01 -9.12 6.31
C HIS A 299 -16.86 -7.91 6.72
N THR A 300 -18.06 -8.17 7.23
CA THR A 300 -19.01 -7.10 7.54
C THR A 300 -18.77 -6.51 8.91
N ILE A 301 -18.60 -5.20 8.97
CA ILE A 301 -18.55 -4.40 10.20
C ILE A 301 -19.80 -3.52 10.20
N ILE A 302 -20.71 -3.75 11.16
CA ILE A 302 -21.96 -2.99 11.27
C ILE A 302 -21.83 -2.04 12.45
N ARG A 303 -21.75 -0.74 12.18
CA ARG A 303 -21.63 0.28 13.23
C ARG A 303 -22.95 0.48 13.99
N ASP A 304 -22.85 1.15 15.13
CA ASP A 304 -24.01 1.43 15.98
C ASP A 304 -25.08 2.24 15.24
N ASN A 305 -26.35 1.97 15.56
CA ASN A 305 -27.53 2.64 14.96
C ASN A 305 -27.75 2.40 13.45
N VAL A 306 -27.05 1.43 12.85
CA VAL A 306 -27.30 1.00 11.47
C VAL A 306 -28.48 0.03 11.39
N ASP A 307 -29.38 0.24 10.42
CA ASP A 307 -30.47 -0.70 10.14
C ASP A 307 -29.95 -2.02 9.57
N LYS A 308 -29.97 -3.07 10.41
CA LYS A 308 -29.53 -4.42 10.04
C LYS A 308 -30.36 -5.05 8.93
N THR A 309 -31.62 -4.64 8.76
CA THR A 309 -32.46 -5.13 7.64
C THR A 309 -31.92 -4.62 6.32
N ALA A 310 -31.60 -3.32 6.23
CA ALA A 310 -30.99 -2.71 5.06
C ALA A 310 -29.60 -3.31 4.76
N VAL A 311 -28.80 -3.62 5.79
CA VAL A 311 -27.51 -4.32 5.62
C VAL A 311 -27.71 -5.72 5.01
N ASN A 312 -28.60 -6.53 5.56
CA ASN A 312 -28.88 -7.87 5.04
C ASN A 312 -29.40 -7.84 3.60
N GLN A 313 -30.24 -6.85 3.27
CA GLN A 313 -30.69 -6.60 1.91
C GLN A 313 -29.51 -6.28 0.99
N PHE A 314 -28.63 -5.36 1.39
CA PHE A 314 -27.46 -4.98 0.60
C PHE A 314 -26.53 -6.17 0.35
N MET A 315 -26.25 -6.98 1.38
CA MET A 315 -25.44 -8.19 1.24
C MET A 315 -26.06 -9.19 0.26
N GLY A 316 -27.38 -9.41 0.32
CA GLY A 316 -28.08 -10.24 -0.65
C GLY A 316 -28.02 -9.70 -2.08
N GLN A 317 -27.99 -8.36 -2.26
CA GLN A 317 -27.77 -7.77 -3.58
C GLN A 317 -26.32 -7.86 -4.04
N LEU A 318 -25.36 -7.80 -3.12
CA LEU A 318 -23.93 -7.96 -3.42
C LEU A 318 -23.62 -9.36 -3.96
N GLU A 319 -24.18 -10.42 -3.35
CA GLU A 319 -24.05 -11.80 -3.83
C GLU A 319 -24.63 -11.99 -5.24
N ARG A 320 -25.77 -11.34 -5.52
CA ARG A 320 -26.40 -11.35 -6.85
C ARG A 320 -25.55 -10.58 -7.87
N ALA A 321 -24.96 -9.46 -7.47
CA ALA A 321 -24.02 -8.71 -8.28
C ALA A 321 -22.76 -9.53 -8.59
N GLU A 322 -22.24 -10.31 -7.64
CA GLU A 322 -21.11 -11.21 -7.87
C GLU A 322 -21.45 -12.30 -8.88
N SER A 323 -22.62 -12.93 -8.70
CA SER A 323 -23.13 -13.91 -9.65
C SER A 323 -23.27 -13.33 -11.06
N TRP A 324 -23.74 -12.10 -11.18
CA TRP A 324 -23.84 -11.39 -12.46
C TRP A 324 -22.48 -11.08 -13.08
N LEU A 325 -21.55 -10.55 -12.29
CA LEU A 325 -20.20 -10.24 -12.72
C LEU A 325 -19.52 -11.50 -13.26
N LYS A 326 -19.67 -12.63 -12.55
CA LYS A 326 -19.13 -13.92 -12.98
C LYS A 326 -19.71 -14.40 -14.31
N ARG A 327 -21.02 -14.27 -14.52
CA ARG A 327 -21.66 -14.65 -15.79
C ARG A 327 -21.17 -13.79 -16.96
N ASN A 328 -20.96 -12.49 -16.74
CA ASN A 328 -20.65 -11.55 -17.82
C ASN A 328 -19.15 -11.41 -18.11
N SER A 329 -18.30 -11.57 -17.10
CA SER A 329 -16.84 -11.48 -17.23
C SER A 329 -16.14 -12.83 -17.40
N GLY A 330 -16.78 -13.93 -16.98
CA GLY A 330 -16.17 -15.25 -16.87
C GLY A 330 -15.27 -15.43 -15.64
N ASN A 331 -15.10 -14.40 -14.81
CA ASN A 331 -14.24 -14.41 -13.63
C ASN A 331 -14.98 -13.83 -12.41
N SER A 332 -14.45 -14.10 -11.21
CA SER A 332 -14.92 -13.47 -9.97
C SER A 332 -13.96 -12.38 -9.55
N LEU A 333 -14.47 -11.38 -8.83
CA LEU A 333 -13.62 -10.53 -7.99
C LEU A 333 -12.82 -11.43 -7.03
N LYS A 334 -11.57 -11.06 -6.77
CA LYS A 334 -10.66 -11.74 -5.85
C LYS A 334 -10.26 -10.81 -4.72
N GLY A 335 -9.86 -11.39 -3.59
CA GLY A 335 -9.32 -10.66 -2.45
C GLY A 335 -10.17 -10.73 -1.20
N GLU A 336 -9.77 -9.97 -0.21
CA GLU A 336 -10.39 -9.93 1.11
C GLU A 336 -10.63 -8.48 1.47
N TYR A 337 -11.86 -8.18 1.87
CA TYR A 337 -12.33 -6.82 2.03
C TYR A 337 -13.11 -6.67 3.32
N GLN A 338 -12.94 -5.53 3.97
CA GLN A 338 -13.81 -5.09 5.06
C GLN A 338 -14.94 -4.24 4.50
N LEU A 339 -16.19 -4.55 4.86
CA LEU A 339 -17.38 -3.78 4.52
C LEU A 339 -17.92 -3.11 5.77
N VAL A 340 -17.66 -1.82 5.90
CA VAL A 340 -18.11 -1.00 7.02
C VAL A 340 -19.42 -0.32 6.67
N PHE A 341 -20.49 -0.72 7.34
CA PHE A 341 -21.80 -0.11 7.21
C PHE A 341 -21.97 1.02 8.21
N VAL A 342 -22.36 2.19 7.73
CA VAL A 342 -22.44 3.44 8.53
C VAL A 342 -23.85 4.05 8.48
N GLY A 343 -24.23 4.73 9.56
CA GLY A 343 -25.63 5.17 9.79
C GLY A 343 -25.92 6.66 9.50
N THR A 344 -24.90 7.51 9.43
CA THR A 344 -25.04 8.96 9.17
C THR A 344 -23.81 9.50 8.43
N ALA A 345 -23.83 10.76 7.98
CA ALA A 345 -22.66 11.38 7.36
C ALA A 345 -21.51 11.60 8.36
N GLU A 346 -21.85 11.95 9.60
CA GLU A 346 -20.90 12.07 10.71
C GLU A 346 -20.29 10.72 11.07
N ASP A 347 -21.12 9.67 11.13
CA ASP A 347 -20.66 8.30 11.36
C ASP A 347 -19.81 7.76 10.19
N PHE A 348 -20.13 8.15 8.95
CA PHE A 348 -19.31 7.84 7.78
C PHE A 348 -17.90 8.42 7.96
N ALA A 349 -17.79 9.72 8.25
CA ALA A 349 -16.48 10.35 8.47
C ALA A 349 -15.73 9.72 9.65
N ALA A 350 -16.43 9.39 10.75
CA ALA A 350 -15.83 8.70 11.88
C ALA A 350 -15.31 7.30 11.51
N ALA A 351 -16.07 6.54 10.71
CA ALA A 351 -15.66 5.22 10.23
C ALA A 351 -14.44 5.28 9.30
N GLU A 352 -14.39 6.26 8.40
CA GLU A 352 -13.22 6.50 7.53
C GLU A 352 -11.96 6.81 8.34
N MET A 353 -12.09 7.56 9.43
CA MET A 353 -10.97 7.79 10.34
C MET A 353 -10.57 6.51 11.11
N GLU A 354 -11.54 5.73 11.56
CA GLU A 354 -11.32 4.54 12.40
C GLU A 354 -10.76 3.35 11.62
N TYR A 355 -11.28 3.07 10.42
CA TYR A 355 -10.90 1.90 9.62
C TYR A 355 -10.10 2.26 8.36
N GLY A 356 -10.24 3.49 7.86
CA GLY A 356 -9.47 4.00 6.72
C GLY A 356 -8.19 4.74 7.14
N TYR A 357 -8.07 5.09 8.42
CA TYR A 357 -6.94 5.80 9.03
C TYR A 357 -6.51 7.08 8.30
N ILE A 358 -7.50 7.81 7.76
CA ILE A 358 -7.30 9.09 7.08
C ILE A 358 -7.60 10.29 7.99
N SER A 359 -7.17 11.48 7.58
CA SER A 359 -7.40 12.71 8.35
C SER A 359 -8.89 13.06 8.44
N ALA A 360 -9.29 13.77 9.49
CA ALA A 360 -10.67 14.22 9.66
C ALA A 360 -11.16 15.13 8.51
N ALA A 361 -10.25 15.93 7.92
CA ALA A 361 -10.59 16.79 6.79
C ALA A 361 -10.88 15.96 5.53
N GLU A 362 -10.06 14.95 5.26
CA GLU A 362 -10.25 14.03 4.14
C GLU A 362 -11.52 13.19 4.33
N ALA A 363 -11.71 12.61 5.51
CA ALA A 363 -12.89 11.83 5.87
C ALA A 363 -14.20 12.62 5.69
N LYS A 364 -14.25 13.88 6.14
CA LYS A 364 -15.42 14.75 5.92
C LYS A 364 -15.66 15.04 4.44
N SER A 365 -14.59 15.25 3.67
CA SER A 365 -14.70 15.48 2.23
C SER A 365 -15.22 14.24 1.50
N ILE A 366 -14.84 13.04 1.92
CA ILE A 366 -15.30 11.77 1.35
C ILE A 366 -16.74 11.50 1.75
N ALA A 367 -17.09 11.65 3.03
CA ALA A 367 -18.44 11.41 3.54
C ALA A 367 -19.50 12.32 2.91
N ALA A 368 -19.12 13.53 2.48
CA ALA A 368 -20.03 14.52 1.91
C ALA A 368 -20.67 14.02 0.59
N GLY A 369 -21.89 13.49 0.69
CA GLY A 369 -22.71 13.08 -0.45
C GLY A 369 -22.33 11.71 -1.06
N SER A 370 -21.45 10.95 -0.40
CA SER A 370 -21.07 9.61 -0.84
C SER A 370 -22.08 8.56 -0.38
N VAL A 371 -22.53 7.74 -1.32
CA VAL A 371 -23.31 6.53 -1.03
C VAL A 371 -22.37 5.42 -0.54
N TRP A 372 -21.15 5.39 -1.06
CA TRP A 372 -20.09 4.48 -0.63
C TRP A 372 -18.73 5.07 -0.96
N ALA A 373 -17.68 4.54 -0.31
CA ALA A 373 -16.29 4.92 -0.54
C ALA A 373 -15.37 3.69 -0.46
N GLU A 374 -14.18 3.82 -1.05
CA GLU A 374 -13.14 2.78 -1.10
C GLU A 374 -11.85 3.35 -0.55
N ASN A 375 -11.27 2.64 0.41
CA ASN A 375 -9.94 2.86 0.94
C ASN A 375 -9.19 1.51 0.92
N ASN A 376 -8.55 1.21 -0.21
CA ASN A 376 -7.86 -0.05 -0.46
C ASN A 376 -8.76 -1.27 -0.13
N SER A 377 -8.36 -2.08 0.85
CA SER A 377 -9.09 -3.27 1.30
C SER A 377 -10.40 -2.97 2.06
N THR A 378 -10.71 -1.72 2.35
CA THR A 378 -11.90 -1.32 3.13
C THR A 378 -12.90 -0.54 2.30
N LEU A 379 -14.17 -0.92 2.40
CA LEU A 379 -15.30 -0.30 1.71
C LEU A 379 -16.29 0.24 2.75
N PHE A 380 -16.73 1.47 2.56
CA PHE A 380 -17.70 2.13 3.44
C PHE A 380 -19.03 2.26 2.73
N ILE A 381 -20.13 1.87 3.38
CA ILE A 381 -21.49 1.89 2.81
C ILE A 381 -22.40 2.76 3.67
N ASN A 382 -22.92 3.84 3.10
CA ASN A 382 -23.90 4.73 3.73
C ASN A 382 -25.28 4.08 3.71
N VAL A 383 -25.65 3.38 4.78
CA VAL A 383 -26.88 2.57 4.84
C VAL A 383 -28.15 3.38 4.57
N PRO A 384 -28.34 4.59 5.13
CA PRO A 384 -29.48 5.45 4.78
C PRO A 384 -29.66 5.72 3.29
N GLN A 385 -28.60 5.63 2.48
CA GLN A 385 -28.64 5.86 1.04
C GLN A 385 -28.91 4.57 0.23
N VAL A 386 -29.00 3.42 0.88
CA VAL A 386 -29.24 2.10 0.23
C VAL A 386 -30.36 1.30 0.89
N THR A 387 -31.23 1.94 1.66
CA THR A 387 -32.42 1.30 2.24
C THR A 387 -33.43 0.89 1.16
N ASP A 388 -33.53 1.68 0.08
CA ASP A 388 -34.36 1.35 -1.06
C ASP A 388 -33.81 0.13 -1.83
N PRO A 389 -34.61 -0.91 -2.12
CA PRO A 389 -34.14 -2.12 -2.80
C PRO A 389 -33.56 -1.89 -4.19
N VAL A 390 -34.10 -0.91 -4.94
CA VAL A 390 -33.63 -0.57 -6.29
C VAL A 390 -32.27 0.10 -6.18
N GLN A 391 -32.12 1.08 -5.29
CA GLN A 391 -30.85 1.75 -5.03
C GLN A 391 -29.79 0.77 -4.50
N SER A 392 -30.16 -0.12 -3.57
CA SER A 392 -29.28 -1.17 -3.03
C SER A 392 -28.74 -2.08 -4.14
N MET A 393 -29.61 -2.51 -5.06
CA MET A 393 -29.24 -3.34 -6.22
C MET A 393 -28.31 -2.60 -7.19
N PHE A 394 -28.61 -1.34 -7.46
CA PHE A 394 -27.79 -0.50 -8.34
C PHE A 394 -26.38 -0.30 -7.76
N VAL A 395 -26.31 0.12 -6.49
CA VAL A 395 -25.06 0.47 -5.81
C VAL A 395 -24.15 -0.73 -5.64
N SER A 396 -24.67 -1.87 -5.16
CA SER A 396 -23.86 -3.07 -4.94
C SER A 396 -23.21 -3.56 -6.25
N ALA A 397 -23.96 -3.50 -7.36
CA ALA A 397 -23.48 -3.88 -8.67
C ALA A 397 -22.46 -2.91 -9.26
N ALA A 398 -22.71 -1.60 -9.14
CA ALA A 398 -21.79 -0.58 -9.62
C ALA A 398 -20.46 -0.61 -8.83
N MET A 399 -20.54 -0.76 -7.50
CA MET A 399 -19.39 -0.90 -6.62
C MET A 399 -18.58 -2.15 -6.97
N LEU A 400 -19.22 -3.32 -7.04
CA LEU A 400 -18.51 -4.57 -7.31
C LEU A 400 -17.82 -4.56 -8.68
N ASN A 401 -18.50 -4.05 -9.72
CA ASN A 401 -17.90 -3.95 -11.05
C ASN A 401 -16.74 -2.95 -11.07
N ARG A 402 -16.81 -1.86 -10.28
CA ARG A 402 -15.71 -0.90 -10.15
C ARG A 402 -14.47 -1.55 -9.54
N LEU A 403 -14.63 -2.28 -8.42
CA LEU A 403 -13.54 -3.01 -7.77
C LEU A 403 -12.92 -4.03 -8.73
N TYR A 404 -13.77 -4.74 -9.49
CA TYR A 404 -13.30 -5.68 -10.50
C TYR A 404 -12.53 -4.98 -11.63
N ILE A 405 -13.00 -3.83 -12.12
CA ILE A 405 -12.29 -3.07 -13.16
C ILE A 405 -10.92 -2.62 -12.66
N VAL A 406 -10.86 -2.03 -11.46
CA VAL A 406 -9.59 -1.65 -10.81
C VAL A 406 -8.69 -2.88 -10.69
N GLN A 407 -9.28 -4.03 -10.32
CA GLN A 407 -8.52 -5.26 -10.17
C GLN A 407 -7.82 -5.70 -11.44
N GLN A 408 -8.55 -5.68 -12.54
CA GLN A 408 -8.07 -6.15 -13.81
C GLN A 408 -7.04 -5.19 -14.41
N LEU A 409 -7.23 -3.88 -14.26
CA LEU A 409 -6.33 -2.88 -14.86
C LEU A 409 -4.97 -2.76 -14.16
N ALA A 410 -4.90 -3.03 -12.85
CA ALA A 410 -3.65 -2.98 -12.10
C ALA A 410 -2.88 -1.65 -12.22
N SER A 411 -3.61 -0.53 -12.18
CA SER A 411 -3.08 0.81 -12.45
C SER A 411 -2.70 1.53 -11.15
N ASP A 412 -1.39 1.73 -10.93
CA ASP A 412 -0.86 2.63 -9.89
C ASP A 412 -0.94 4.12 -10.31
N ASP A 413 -0.93 4.42 -11.62
CA ASP A 413 -0.83 5.78 -12.17
C ASP A 413 -2.11 6.19 -12.90
N GLY A 414 -3.07 6.73 -12.15
CA GLY A 414 -4.00 7.71 -12.70
C GLY A 414 -4.82 7.28 -13.93
N ASN A 415 -5.21 6.01 -13.99
CA ASN A 415 -6.25 5.43 -14.84
C ASN A 415 -6.37 6.05 -16.24
N GLU A 416 -5.59 5.55 -17.18
CA GLU A 416 -5.95 5.68 -18.59
C GLU A 416 -7.38 5.14 -18.82
N MET A 417 -8.16 5.84 -19.63
CA MET A 417 -9.58 5.58 -19.89
C MET A 417 -10.50 5.74 -18.67
N ALA A 418 -10.22 6.73 -17.80
CA ALA A 418 -11.02 6.97 -16.59
C ALA A 418 -12.53 7.16 -16.85
N TRP A 419 -12.92 7.77 -17.97
CA TRP A 419 -14.33 7.87 -18.38
C TRP A 419 -14.99 6.50 -18.55
N LEU A 420 -14.26 5.53 -19.12
CA LEU A 420 -14.77 4.19 -19.40
C LEU A 420 -14.91 3.40 -18.11
N ILE A 421 -13.94 3.52 -17.20
CA ILE A 421 -14.00 2.91 -15.87
C ILE A 421 -15.24 3.42 -15.13
N ARG A 422 -15.44 4.75 -15.09
CA ARG A 422 -16.61 5.37 -14.44
C ARG A 422 -17.91 4.91 -15.08
N GLY A 423 -18.02 5.03 -16.41
CA GLY A 423 -19.23 4.69 -17.15
C GLY A 423 -19.58 3.21 -17.04
N ALA A 424 -18.62 2.30 -17.25
CA ALA A 424 -18.85 0.86 -17.18
C ALA A 424 -19.24 0.39 -15.77
N SER A 425 -18.70 1.03 -14.72
CA SER A 425 -19.12 0.78 -13.33
C SER A 425 -20.61 1.10 -13.16
N TYR A 426 -21.04 2.29 -13.58
CA TYR A 426 -22.45 2.72 -13.45
C TYR A 426 -23.41 1.88 -14.30
N VAL A 427 -23.02 1.59 -15.55
CA VAL A 427 -23.84 0.79 -16.48
C VAL A 427 -24.04 -0.65 -15.96
N ALA A 428 -23.12 -1.18 -15.15
CA ALA A 428 -23.31 -2.48 -14.49
C ALA A 428 -24.45 -2.44 -13.46
N GLY A 429 -24.56 -1.33 -12.72
CA GLY A 429 -25.72 -1.05 -11.86
C GLY A 429 -27.02 -1.05 -12.65
N VAL A 430 -27.08 -0.31 -13.77
CA VAL A 430 -28.27 -0.27 -14.64
C VAL A 430 -28.60 -1.65 -15.21
N ALA A 431 -27.59 -2.43 -15.63
CA ALA A 431 -27.79 -3.77 -16.15
C ALA A 431 -28.39 -4.72 -15.11
N ARG A 432 -27.99 -4.60 -13.83
CA ARG A 432 -28.59 -5.37 -12.73
C ARG A 432 -30.03 -4.99 -12.43
N LEU A 433 -30.37 -3.71 -12.53
CA LEU A 433 -31.76 -3.26 -12.47
C LEU A 433 -32.59 -3.88 -13.60
N ALA A 434 -32.06 -3.86 -14.83
CA ALA A 434 -32.74 -4.41 -16.00
C ALA A 434 -32.97 -5.92 -15.91
N GLU A 435 -31.99 -6.70 -15.43
CA GLU A 435 -32.18 -8.14 -15.18
C GLU A 435 -33.23 -8.46 -14.11
N SER A 436 -33.61 -7.48 -13.29
CA SER A 436 -34.55 -7.66 -12.18
C SER A 436 -35.89 -6.94 -12.46
N ASP A 437 -36.14 -6.55 -13.71
CA ASP A 437 -37.33 -5.81 -14.17
C ASP A 437 -37.57 -4.48 -13.41
N GLN A 438 -36.51 -3.89 -12.83
CA GLN A 438 -36.54 -2.61 -12.10
C GLN A 438 -35.97 -1.45 -12.94
N GLY A 439 -35.59 -1.69 -14.18
CA GLY A 439 -35.02 -0.68 -15.08
C GLY A 439 -34.92 -1.16 -16.53
N ASP A 440 -34.56 -0.26 -17.43
CA ASP A 440 -34.32 -0.55 -18.85
C ASP A 440 -33.10 0.25 -19.32
N ILE A 441 -32.02 -0.44 -19.73
CA ILE A 441 -30.80 0.19 -20.25
C ILE A 441 -31.14 1.17 -21.38
N ALA A 442 -32.05 0.82 -22.28
CA ALA A 442 -32.42 1.68 -23.40
C ALA A 442 -33.15 2.95 -22.91
N ALA A 443 -33.95 2.85 -21.85
CA ALA A 443 -34.58 4.02 -21.21
C ALA A 443 -33.53 4.94 -20.57
N TYR A 444 -32.54 4.39 -19.87
CA TYR A 444 -31.42 5.16 -19.33
C TYR A 444 -30.60 5.84 -20.44
N GLN A 445 -30.28 5.14 -21.52
CA GLN A 445 -29.59 5.73 -22.68
C GLN A 445 -30.38 6.89 -23.29
N ARG A 446 -31.71 6.74 -23.45
CA ARG A 446 -32.59 7.83 -23.91
C ARG A 446 -32.56 9.02 -22.96
N TYR A 447 -32.58 8.77 -21.65
CA TYR A 447 -32.51 9.79 -20.62
C TYR A 447 -31.17 10.55 -20.66
N TRP A 448 -30.04 9.84 -20.62
CA TRP A 448 -28.71 10.46 -20.69
C TRP A 448 -28.55 11.28 -21.96
N ARG A 449 -28.94 10.75 -23.13
CA ARG A 449 -28.91 11.48 -24.40
C ARG A 449 -29.73 12.76 -24.34
N LYS A 450 -30.95 12.71 -23.76
CA LYS A 450 -31.79 13.90 -23.56
C LYS A 450 -31.07 14.93 -22.68
N LYS A 451 -30.54 14.52 -21.53
CA LYS A 451 -29.81 15.41 -20.60
C LYS A 451 -28.56 16.04 -21.22
N LEU A 452 -27.82 15.27 -22.01
CA LEU A 452 -26.63 15.77 -22.72
C LEU A 452 -26.99 16.77 -23.81
N ARG A 453 -28.12 16.61 -24.50
CA ARG A 453 -28.65 17.61 -25.44
C ARG A 453 -29.04 18.92 -24.75
N GLU A 454 -29.62 18.83 -23.56
CA GLU A 454 -30.01 19.99 -22.74
C GLU A 454 -28.79 20.72 -22.14
N SER A 455 -27.65 20.05 -21.96
CA SER A 455 -26.49 20.53 -21.19
C SER A 455 -25.30 20.98 -22.05
N GLN A 456 -25.54 21.74 -23.12
CA GLN A 456 -24.48 22.20 -24.02
C GLN A 456 -23.68 23.40 -23.47
N PRO A 457 -22.39 23.56 -23.83
CA PRO A 457 -21.56 22.66 -24.62
C PRO A 457 -21.08 21.43 -23.83
N LEU A 458 -20.72 20.35 -24.54
CA LEU A 458 -20.18 19.12 -23.95
C LEU A 458 -18.64 19.04 -24.05
N PRO A 459 -17.94 18.49 -23.03
CA PRO A 459 -16.54 18.10 -23.19
C PRO A 459 -16.39 16.94 -24.19
N THR A 460 -15.22 16.80 -24.79
CA THR A 460 -14.93 15.63 -25.64
C THR A 460 -14.46 14.44 -24.79
N LEU A 461 -15.02 13.26 -25.05
CA LEU A 461 -14.80 12.06 -24.24
C LEU A 461 -13.33 11.65 -24.15
N ASP A 462 -12.57 11.81 -25.24
CA ASP A 462 -11.14 11.50 -25.32
C ASP A 462 -10.28 12.40 -24.42
N LYS A 463 -10.74 13.62 -24.12
CA LYS A 463 -10.12 14.52 -23.13
C LYS A 463 -10.44 14.14 -21.69
N LEU A 464 -11.34 13.18 -21.45
CA LEU A 464 -11.67 12.65 -20.13
C LEU A 464 -10.92 11.33 -19.84
N ALA A 465 -9.84 11.06 -20.57
CA ALA A 465 -9.12 9.80 -20.50
C ALA A 465 -8.36 9.57 -19.19
N THR A 466 -8.11 10.58 -18.35
CA THR A 466 -7.40 10.38 -17.07
C THR A 466 -8.22 10.86 -15.90
N GLY A 467 -7.93 10.33 -14.70
CA GLY A 467 -8.60 10.76 -13.47
C GLY A 467 -8.41 12.27 -13.20
N ARG A 468 -7.22 12.82 -13.51
CA ARG A 468 -6.95 14.26 -13.43
C ARG A 468 -7.83 15.04 -14.42
N ALA A 469 -7.88 14.59 -15.67
CA ALA A 469 -8.66 15.30 -16.68
C ALA A 469 -10.17 15.28 -16.39
N LEU A 470 -10.70 14.19 -15.82
CA LEU A 470 -12.08 14.15 -15.31
C LEU A 470 -12.30 15.19 -14.19
N ARG A 471 -11.39 15.27 -13.21
CA ARG A 471 -11.49 16.26 -12.13
C ARG A 471 -11.39 17.70 -12.64
N ASP A 472 -10.48 17.97 -13.56
CA ASP A 472 -10.32 19.30 -14.15
C ASP A 472 -11.51 19.69 -15.03
N ALA A 473 -12.10 18.73 -15.75
CA ALA A 473 -13.36 18.93 -16.45
C ALA A 473 -14.49 19.30 -15.48
N GLY A 474 -14.55 18.68 -14.29
CA GLY A 474 -15.53 18.99 -13.24
C GLY A 474 -15.46 20.41 -12.67
N LYS A 475 -14.36 21.13 -12.90
CA LYS A 475 -14.25 22.56 -12.58
C LYS A 475 -14.92 23.47 -13.61
N THR A 476 -15.12 22.95 -14.83
CA THR A 476 -15.69 23.68 -15.97
C THR A 476 -17.13 23.28 -16.24
N TYR A 477 -17.42 21.98 -16.12
CA TYR A 477 -18.72 21.39 -16.38
C TYR A 477 -19.31 20.85 -15.08
N ASP A 478 -20.64 20.87 -14.98
CA ASP A 478 -21.32 20.24 -13.85
C ASP A 478 -21.07 18.72 -13.81
N SER A 479 -21.08 18.15 -12.61
CA SER A 479 -20.73 16.76 -12.36
C SER A 479 -21.72 15.78 -13.01
N GLU A 480 -23.00 16.16 -13.11
CA GLU A 480 -24.05 15.35 -13.73
C GLU A 480 -23.80 15.21 -15.23
N ARG A 481 -23.45 16.30 -15.93
CA ARG A 481 -23.11 16.30 -17.37
C ARG A 481 -21.94 15.37 -17.68
N ILE A 482 -20.87 15.41 -16.88
CA ILE A 482 -19.71 14.54 -17.06
C ILE A 482 -20.09 13.07 -16.84
N SER A 483 -20.88 12.81 -15.79
CA SER A 483 -21.33 11.46 -15.45
C SER A 483 -22.20 10.87 -16.57
N ASN A 484 -23.23 11.61 -17.01
CA ASN A 484 -24.11 11.23 -18.11
C ASN A 484 -23.33 10.94 -19.41
N LEU A 485 -22.28 11.72 -19.71
CA LEU A 485 -21.48 11.49 -20.91
C LEU A 485 -20.67 10.19 -20.82
N CYS A 486 -20.04 9.93 -19.67
CA CYS A 486 -19.28 8.70 -19.42
C CYS A 486 -20.19 7.47 -19.47
N GLU A 487 -21.35 7.56 -18.81
CA GLU A 487 -22.37 6.50 -18.74
C GLU A 487 -22.96 6.18 -20.12
N TYR A 488 -23.35 7.22 -20.87
CA TYR A 488 -23.87 7.05 -22.22
C TYR A 488 -22.84 6.40 -23.15
N ALA A 489 -21.58 6.87 -23.12
CA ALA A 489 -20.52 6.30 -23.94
C ALA A 489 -20.21 4.83 -23.58
N ALA A 490 -20.19 4.48 -22.30
CA ALA A 490 -19.99 3.09 -21.87
C ALA A 490 -21.19 2.21 -22.27
N ALA A 491 -22.42 2.72 -22.17
CA ALA A 491 -23.61 2.00 -22.60
C ALA A 491 -23.61 1.75 -24.12
N GLU A 492 -23.15 2.70 -24.94
CA GLU A 492 -22.95 2.50 -26.39
C GLU A 492 -21.96 1.36 -26.68
N LEU A 493 -20.88 1.24 -25.91
CA LEU A 493 -19.96 0.10 -26.06
C LEU A 493 -20.61 -1.22 -25.68
N VAL A 494 -21.32 -1.26 -24.56
CA VAL A 494 -22.06 -2.46 -24.12
C VAL A 494 -23.11 -2.85 -25.14
N GLN A 495 -23.82 -1.88 -25.73
CA GLN A 495 -24.84 -2.14 -26.76
C GLN A 495 -24.24 -2.74 -28.04
N ARG A 496 -23.08 -2.26 -28.49
CA ARG A 496 -22.45 -2.69 -29.75
C ARG A 496 -21.63 -3.97 -29.62
N TYR A 497 -20.93 -4.13 -28.49
CA TYR A 497 -19.91 -5.16 -28.31
C TYR A 497 -20.21 -6.11 -27.14
N GLY A 498 -21.28 -5.86 -26.38
CA GLY A 498 -21.61 -6.61 -25.16
C GLY A 498 -20.64 -6.35 -24.01
N TRP A 499 -20.98 -6.88 -22.84
CA TRP A 499 -20.12 -6.85 -21.66
C TRP A 499 -18.77 -7.54 -21.88
N ARG A 500 -18.75 -8.60 -22.71
CA ARG A 500 -17.52 -9.28 -23.10
C ARG A 500 -16.51 -8.32 -23.75
N GLY A 501 -16.97 -7.33 -24.53
CA GLY A 501 -16.11 -6.30 -25.11
C GLY A 501 -15.36 -5.49 -24.05
N ILE A 502 -16.07 -5.01 -23.02
CA ILE A 502 -15.47 -4.29 -21.88
C ILE A 502 -14.44 -5.16 -21.16
N TYR A 503 -14.79 -6.41 -20.83
CA TYR A 503 -13.89 -7.28 -20.08
C TYR A 503 -12.68 -7.76 -20.92
N SER A 504 -12.85 -7.90 -22.23
CA SER A 504 -11.73 -8.16 -23.16
C SER A 504 -10.78 -6.96 -23.24
N TRP A 505 -11.33 -5.74 -23.20
CA TRP A 505 -10.55 -4.52 -23.10
C TRP A 505 -9.73 -4.45 -21.80
N LEU A 506 -10.31 -4.78 -20.64
CA LEU A 506 -9.56 -4.81 -19.38
C LEU A 506 -8.35 -5.75 -19.44
N ALA A 507 -8.55 -6.97 -19.95
CA ALA A 507 -7.48 -7.96 -20.08
C ALA A 507 -6.38 -7.48 -21.04
N ALA A 508 -6.76 -6.93 -22.20
CA ALA A 508 -5.82 -6.37 -23.16
C ALA A 508 -5.06 -5.16 -22.60
N ALA A 509 -5.74 -4.28 -21.87
CA ALA A 509 -5.15 -3.09 -21.25
C ALA A 509 -4.15 -3.46 -20.16
N ARG A 510 -4.45 -4.48 -19.34
CA ARG A 510 -3.49 -5.01 -18.35
C ARG A 510 -2.21 -5.52 -19.03
N GLN A 511 -2.38 -6.33 -20.08
CA GLN A 511 -1.26 -6.95 -20.79
C GLN A 511 -0.40 -5.90 -21.50
N SER A 512 -1.02 -4.94 -22.18
CA SER A 512 -0.29 -3.91 -22.93
C SER A 512 0.28 -2.80 -22.03
N GLY A 513 -0.42 -2.46 -20.95
CA GLY A 513 -0.18 -1.24 -20.18
C GLY A 513 -0.61 0.04 -20.85
N ASP A 514 -1.35 -0.06 -21.95
CA ASP A 514 -1.83 1.06 -22.74
C ASP A 514 -3.31 0.82 -23.03
N GLY A 515 -4.15 1.55 -22.30
CA GLY A 515 -5.60 1.42 -22.34
C GLY A 515 -6.17 1.86 -23.70
N LYS A 516 -5.54 2.83 -24.37
CA LYS A 516 -6.00 3.34 -25.67
C LYS A 516 -5.66 2.39 -26.80
N LYS A 517 -4.46 1.81 -26.78
CA LYS A 517 -4.05 0.76 -27.72
C LYS A 517 -4.94 -0.47 -27.57
N ALA A 518 -5.17 -0.90 -26.33
CA ALA A 518 -6.08 -2.01 -26.05
C ALA A 518 -7.51 -1.72 -26.52
N PHE A 519 -7.98 -0.47 -26.36
CA PHE A 519 -9.30 -0.04 -26.85
C PHE A 519 -9.42 -0.23 -28.37
N ASN A 520 -8.44 0.25 -29.13
CA ASN A 520 -8.42 0.09 -30.58
C ASN A 520 -8.34 -1.39 -31.00
N GLN A 521 -7.53 -2.19 -30.30
CA GLN A 521 -7.39 -3.62 -30.56
C GLN A 521 -8.72 -4.38 -30.38
N VAL A 522 -9.49 -4.04 -29.34
CA VAL A 522 -10.69 -4.79 -28.95
C VAL A 522 -11.94 -4.28 -29.68
N PHE A 523 -12.09 -2.96 -29.82
CA PHE A 523 -13.29 -2.36 -30.42
C PHE A 523 -13.12 -2.04 -31.91
N GLY A 524 -11.89 -2.11 -32.44
CA GLY A 524 -11.59 -1.83 -33.85
C GLY A 524 -11.71 -0.34 -34.23
N ILE A 525 -11.73 0.55 -33.24
CA ILE A 525 -11.89 2.00 -33.42
C ILE A 525 -11.03 2.74 -32.41
N THR A 526 -10.44 3.87 -32.82
CA THR A 526 -9.67 4.70 -31.89
C THR A 526 -10.58 5.38 -30.88
N VAL A 527 -10.04 5.72 -29.71
CA VAL A 527 -10.80 6.44 -28.65
C VAL A 527 -11.31 7.78 -29.17
N THR A 528 -10.53 8.49 -29.99
CA THR A 528 -10.91 9.77 -30.57
C THR A 528 -12.04 9.62 -31.59
N ASP A 529 -11.98 8.62 -32.47
CA ASP A 529 -13.05 8.36 -33.44
C ASP A 529 -14.34 7.92 -32.74
N PHE A 530 -14.22 7.08 -31.70
CA PHE A 530 -15.36 6.69 -30.88
C PHE A 530 -15.96 7.89 -30.16
N ALA A 531 -15.14 8.77 -29.59
CA ALA A 531 -15.60 10.02 -28.98
C ALA A 531 -16.38 10.87 -29.97
N ALA A 532 -15.88 11.05 -31.20
CA ALA A 532 -16.58 11.78 -32.25
C ALA A 532 -17.93 11.14 -32.59
N GLN A 533 -18.00 9.80 -32.68
CA GLN A 533 -19.26 9.09 -32.89
C GLN A 533 -20.26 9.29 -31.76
N VAL A 534 -19.82 9.24 -30.50
CA VAL A 534 -20.69 9.50 -29.33
C VAL A 534 -21.27 10.91 -29.41
N HIS A 535 -20.45 11.92 -29.75
CA HIS A 535 -20.96 13.28 -29.95
C HIS A 535 -22.01 13.35 -31.07
N MET A 536 -21.75 12.75 -32.23
CA MET A 536 -22.71 12.71 -33.34
C MET A 536 -24.02 12.02 -32.95
N LEU A 537 -23.95 10.96 -32.15
CA LEU A 537 -25.14 10.26 -31.65
C LEU A 537 -25.89 11.04 -30.58
N ILE A 538 -25.23 11.94 -29.84
CA ILE A 538 -25.95 12.80 -28.90
C ILE A 538 -26.81 13.80 -29.65
N TYR A 539 -26.30 14.41 -30.72
CA TYR A 539 -27.09 15.27 -31.59
C TYR A 539 -28.14 14.48 -32.39
#